data_AF-A0A2V2UR54-F1
#
_entry.id   AF-A0A2V2UR54-F1
#
_cell.length_a   1.000
_cell.length_b   1.000
_cell.length_c   1.000
_cell.angle_alpha   90.00
_cell.angle_beta   90.00
_cell.angle_gamma   90.00
#
_symmetry.space_group_name_H-M   'P 1'
#
loop_
_entity.id
_entity.type
_entity.pdbx_description
1 polymer ?
#
loop_
_entity_poly.entity_id
_entity_poly.type
_entity_poly.pdbx_seq_one_letter_code
_entity_poly.pdbx_strand_id
1 'polypeptide(L)'
;MKMEGFYESVYNARWHHVVEVSDSEGTVMEVKEGKPEQSWTYKKVGYTLEKDDGVEQSGAERPRLMVLASDKGWPYSWAGNKLIHDCYVNCEVERVWQIVKSDLTEWFSIHPGAYFEPKRRVLIGTSGIGKSMGAVSYLLYQLLQYDAEKLPVVVYVIADEAFLFDKASKTVTQYHTDEMSRSVISSLWQRGVKGYVIYDVLEEGLNPSVFFVPSEWGMLVVTSPNENNFEEWRNHKGAVPLIINCPDRIDVKAMCFWKEHNGQVEEEEEEQLEKQAREQAKYWETVEERMDKVGPIPRCIFNELEYGIQLTAIDTAVKDINASNSTDYIGVGRSKIWIDEYVSQTIVKFVRVRAVSGIEVGCNAPVSRSAMATITYHLTHMTPPVDVFNLLLHNFGCFLWVVFEYAGTAAFMNPHAVDIIQRKLTELQPEGRSRSRFSVLGNNPRGHPTRSKTLKKLSDNPARMNLEYGVLYLPAVGNFPLVDALFFMQSPRKTLFGLQTTTANARHIQTSTVRLFKERMADYFNGWEELSRDLSWEIIYVQHADSTPISDWQKCNDSANLTEAENREIAAFWEEKVHQYQVSITAEM
;
A
#
# COMPACT_ATOMS: atom_id res chain seq x y z
N MET A 1 -37.97 -7.46 -8.06
CA MET A 1 -38.64 -6.35 -7.35
C MET A 1 -38.16 -5.03 -7.91
N LYS A 2 -39.04 -4.06 -8.23
CA LYS A 2 -38.60 -2.71 -8.63
C LYS A 2 -38.17 -1.91 -7.39
N MET A 3 -37.02 -1.26 -7.47
CA MET A 3 -36.43 -0.49 -6.38
C MET A 3 -36.58 1.02 -6.66
N GLU A 4 -37.62 1.63 -6.09
CA GLU A 4 -37.99 3.02 -6.36
C GLU A 4 -36.96 4.02 -5.80
N GLY A 5 -36.53 4.99 -6.62
CA GLY A 5 -35.56 6.03 -6.25
C GLY A 5 -34.10 5.60 -6.24
N PHE A 6 -33.80 4.29 -6.32
CA PHE A 6 -32.41 3.79 -6.28
C PHE A 6 -31.60 4.15 -7.53
N TYR A 7 -32.22 4.17 -8.73
CA TYR A 7 -31.54 4.62 -9.94
C TYR A 7 -31.07 6.07 -9.80
N GLU A 8 -31.99 6.97 -9.45
CA GLU A 8 -31.70 8.40 -9.32
C GLU A 8 -30.71 8.69 -8.18
N SER A 9 -30.75 7.91 -7.10
CA SER A 9 -29.79 8.05 -6.00
C SER A 9 -28.35 7.75 -6.43
N VAL A 10 -28.15 6.70 -7.24
CA VAL A 10 -26.82 6.38 -7.77
C VAL A 10 -26.44 7.36 -8.87
N TYR A 11 -27.34 7.63 -9.82
CA TYR A 11 -27.08 8.50 -10.97
C TYR A 11 -26.75 9.93 -10.55
N ASN A 12 -27.46 10.48 -9.56
CA ASN A 12 -27.27 11.85 -9.06
C ASN A 12 -26.39 11.91 -7.80
N ALA A 13 -25.56 10.90 -7.54
CA ALA A 13 -24.68 10.88 -6.38
C ALA A 13 -23.83 12.18 -6.29
N ARG A 14 -23.80 12.77 -5.10
CA ARG A 14 -23.16 14.06 -4.83
C ARG A 14 -21.65 13.89 -4.75
N TRP A 15 -20.93 14.82 -5.37
CA TRP A 15 -19.47 14.81 -5.40
C TRP A 15 -18.89 15.66 -4.28
N HIS A 16 -17.86 15.12 -3.65
CA HIS A 16 -16.95 15.85 -2.78
C HIS A 16 -15.52 15.37 -3.07
N HIS A 17 -14.53 16.14 -2.65
CA HIS A 17 -13.15 15.73 -2.74
C HIS A 17 -12.31 16.30 -1.59
N VAL A 18 -11.27 15.56 -1.22
CA VAL A 18 -10.26 15.95 -0.25
C VAL A 18 -9.00 16.30 -1.02
N VAL A 19 -8.51 17.52 -0.83
CA VAL A 19 -7.22 17.97 -1.36
C VAL A 19 -6.19 18.12 -0.25
N GLU A 20 -4.95 17.90 -0.60
CA GLU A 20 -3.80 18.27 0.22
C GLU A 20 -3.24 19.60 -0.29
N VAL A 21 -3.16 20.58 0.61
CA VAL A 21 -2.62 21.92 0.37
C VAL A 21 -1.32 22.05 1.14
N SER A 22 -0.25 22.48 0.45
CA SER A 22 1.06 22.71 1.08
C SER A 22 1.33 24.21 1.15
N ASP A 23 1.52 24.73 2.36
CA ASP A 23 1.87 26.13 2.61
C ASP A 23 3.21 26.25 3.37
N SER A 24 3.58 27.47 3.79
CA SER A 24 4.82 27.71 4.55
C SER A 24 4.78 27.19 5.99
N GLU A 25 3.61 26.81 6.51
CA GLU A 25 3.38 26.37 7.89
C GLU A 25 3.19 24.84 8.00
N GLY A 26 2.88 24.16 6.90
CA GLY A 26 2.78 22.71 6.85
C GLY A 26 1.97 22.18 5.67
N THR A 27 1.36 21.01 5.88
CA THR A 27 0.53 20.33 4.88
C THR A 27 -0.83 20.03 5.50
N VAL A 28 -1.87 20.66 4.96
CA VAL A 28 -3.25 20.63 5.49
C VAL A 28 -4.16 19.90 4.49
N MET A 29 -5.20 19.25 5.00
CA MET A 29 -6.25 18.64 4.18
C MET A 29 -7.49 19.53 4.18
N GLU A 30 -8.11 19.70 3.03
CA GLU A 30 -9.34 20.47 2.86
C GLU A 30 -10.39 19.64 2.13
N VAL A 31 -11.64 19.74 2.56
CA VAL A 31 -12.81 19.16 1.88
C VAL A 31 -13.43 20.22 0.99
N LYS A 32 -13.74 19.85 -0.24
CA LYS A 32 -14.41 20.70 -1.22
C LYS A 32 -15.61 19.98 -1.83
N GLU A 33 -16.69 20.73 -2.02
CA GLU A 33 -17.87 20.24 -2.74
C GLU A 33 -17.57 20.16 -4.25
N GLY A 34 -18.17 19.17 -4.91
CA GLY A 34 -18.04 18.97 -6.34
C GLY A 34 -16.86 18.07 -6.73
N LYS A 35 -16.67 17.95 -8.05
CA LYS A 35 -15.52 17.25 -8.64
C LYS A 35 -14.28 18.14 -8.56
N PRO A 36 -13.09 17.58 -8.33
CA PRO A 36 -11.86 18.35 -8.41
C PRO A 36 -11.66 18.88 -9.84
N GLU A 37 -11.12 20.10 -9.97
CA GLU A 37 -10.81 20.70 -11.28
C GLU A 37 -9.74 19.91 -12.03
N GLN A 38 -8.76 19.39 -11.30
CA GLN A 38 -7.73 18.50 -11.81
C GLN A 38 -7.82 17.16 -11.08
N SER A 39 -8.00 16.08 -11.84
CA SER A 39 -7.91 14.71 -11.33
C SER A 39 -6.49 14.17 -11.45
N TRP A 40 -6.26 12.94 -10.99
CA TRP A 40 -4.96 12.27 -11.15
C TRP A 40 -4.59 12.13 -12.63
N THR A 41 -3.33 12.41 -12.92
CA THR A 41 -2.73 12.18 -14.24
C THR A 41 -2.19 10.76 -14.32
N TYR A 42 -2.32 10.17 -15.50
CA TYR A 42 -1.80 8.83 -15.76
C TYR A 42 -0.97 8.81 -17.03
N LYS A 43 0.19 8.15 -16.96
CA LYS A 43 1.00 7.82 -18.12
C LYS A 43 0.75 6.38 -18.54
N LYS A 44 0.66 6.16 -19.86
CA LYS A 44 0.56 4.82 -20.42
C LYS A 44 1.94 4.17 -20.39
N VAL A 45 2.01 2.99 -19.76
CA VAL A 45 3.23 2.16 -19.74
C VAL A 45 2.84 0.77 -20.23
N GLY A 46 3.24 0.41 -21.45
CA GLY A 46 2.79 -0.83 -22.09
C GLY A 46 1.26 -0.86 -22.27
N TYR A 47 0.61 -1.88 -21.71
CA TYR A 47 -0.86 -2.05 -21.73
C TYR A 47 -1.55 -1.49 -20.47
N THR A 48 -0.84 -0.70 -19.68
CA THR A 48 -1.24 -0.34 -18.32
C THR A 48 -1.13 1.17 -18.10
N LEU A 49 -1.70 1.64 -16.98
CA LEU A 49 -1.66 3.04 -16.56
C LEU A 49 -0.88 3.15 -15.25
N GLU A 50 -0.06 4.19 -15.14
CA GLU A 50 0.63 4.55 -13.91
C GLU A 50 0.33 6.00 -13.57
N LYS A 51 0.15 6.28 -12.28
CA LYS A 51 0.05 7.64 -11.80
C LYS A 51 1.30 8.41 -12.21
N ASP A 52 1.10 9.61 -12.77
CA ASP A 52 2.19 10.44 -13.26
C ASP A 52 2.54 11.54 -12.26
N ASP A 53 3.32 11.18 -11.23
CA ASP A 53 3.74 12.08 -10.17
C ASP A 53 4.80 13.12 -10.61
N GLY A 54 5.29 13.05 -11.86
CA GLY A 54 6.41 13.88 -12.35
C GLY A 54 6.02 15.24 -12.94
N VAL A 55 4.73 15.50 -13.13
CA VAL A 55 4.21 16.69 -13.85
C VAL A 55 3.65 17.76 -12.88
N GLU A 56 3.62 17.49 -11.58
CA GLU A 56 2.93 18.33 -10.61
C GLU A 56 3.80 19.52 -10.15
N GLN A 57 3.29 20.74 -10.38
CA GLN A 57 3.93 21.98 -9.92
C GLN A 57 3.92 22.07 -8.39
N SER A 58 5.01 22.56 -7.80
CA SER A 58 5.09 22.85 -6.36
C SER A 58 4.00 23.85 -5.97
N GLY A 59 3.16 23.50 -5.00
CA GLY A 59 2.08 24.36 -4.47
C GLY A 59 0.70 24.17 -5.10
N ALA A 60 0.53 23.27 -6.08
CA ALA A 60 -0.80 22.92 -6.61
C ALA A 60 -1.57 22.02 -5.62
N GLU A 61 -2.88 22.22 -5.51
CA GLU A 61 -3.76 21.37 -4.71
C GLU A 61 -3.75 19.93 -5.22
N ARG A 62 -3.50 18.98 -4.32
CA ARG A 62 -3.36 17.57 -4.70
C ARG A 62 -4.61 16.78 -4.31
N PRO A 63 -5.39 16.25 -5.27
CA PRO A 63 -6.51 15.37 -4.92
C PRO A 63 -5.97 14.12 -4.23
N ARG A 64 -6.44 13.85 -3.01
CA ARG A 64 -6.11 12.64 -2.23
C ARG A 64 -7.27 11.67 -2.16
N LEU A 65 -8.50 12.18 -2.23
CA LEU A 65 -9.71 11.36 -2.21
C LEU A 65 -10.83 12.07 -2.95
N MET A 66 -11.60 11.36 -3.77
CA MET A 66 -12.94 11.80 -4.19
C MET A 66 -13.97 10.95 -3.47
N VAL A 67 -15.13 11.55 -3.17
CA VAL A 67 -16.24 10.88 -2.50
C VAL A 67 -17.52 11.10 -3.28
N LEU A 68 -18.20 10.00 -3.59
CA LEU A 68 -19.55 10.00 -4.14
C LEU A 68 -20.54 9.58 -3.07
N ALA A 69 -21.47 10.47 -2.73
CA ALA A 69 -22.49 10.24 -1.72
C ALA A 69 -23.85 9.91 -2.38
N SER A 70 -24.37 8.71 -2.14
CA SER A 70 -25.68 8.23 -2.60
C SER A 70 -26.65 8.16 -1.42
N ASP A 71 -27.80 8.83 -1.52
CA ASP A 71 -28.80 8.91 -0.43
C ASP A 71 -29.42 7.55 -0.07
N LYS A 72 -29.51 6.62 -1.03
CA LYS A 72 -29.95 5.23 -0.86
C LYS A 72 -28.78 4.25 -0.69
N GLY A 73 -27.56 4.75 -0.56
CA GLY A 73 -26.35 3.94 -0.49
C GLY A 73 -26.00 3.26 -1.82
N TRP A 74 -25.06 2.32 -1.75
CA TRP A 74 -24.53 1.60 -2.91
C TRP A 74 -24.97 0.13 -2.93
N PRO A 75 -25.07 -0.52 -4.11
CA PRO A 75 -25.59 -1.89 -4.24
C PRO A 75 -24.97 -2.91 -3.30
N TYR A 76 -23.65 -2.85 -3.09
CA TYR A 76 -22.96 -3.78 -2.21
C TYR A 76 -23.44 -3.74 -0.74
N SER A 77 -24.08 -2.64 -0.34
CA SER A 77 -24.62 -2.43 1.02
C SER A 77 -26.13 -2.66 1.12
N TRP A 78 -26.86 -2.83 0.01
CA TRP A 78 -28.33 -2.96 0.02
C TRP A 78 -28.82 -4.27 0.65
N ALA A 79 -28.03 -5.34 0.57
CA ALA A 79 -28.31 -6.61 1.23
C ALA A 79 -27.88 -6.63 2.71
N GLY A 80 -27.16 -5.60 3.18
CA GLY A 80 -26.61 -5.53 4.52
C GLY A 80 -27.50 -4.77 5.52
N ASN A 81 -27.17 -4.91 6.81
CA ASN A 81 -27.89 -4.22 7.90
C ASN A 81 -27.61 -2.72 7.99
N LYS A 82 -26.59 -2.23 7.28
CA LYS A 82 -26.19 -0.82 7.29
C LYS A 82 -25.91 -0.37 5.86
N LEU A 83 -26.68 0.62 5.41
CA LEU A 83 -26.43 1.30 4.15
C LEU A 83 -25.13 2.11 4.25
N ILE A 84 -24.32 2.01 3.21
CA ILE A 84 -23.10 2.80 3.09
C ILE A 84 -23.33 3.80 1.96
N HIS A 85 -23.31 5.08 2.34
CA HIS A 85 -23.65 6.21 1.47
C HIS A 85 -22.44 6.70 0.66
N ASP A 86 -21.25 6.62 1.26
CA ASP A 86 -20.03 7.15 0.67
C ASP A 86 -19.28 6.08 -0.14
N CYS A 87 -18.95 6.41 -1.37
CA CYS A 87 -18.02 5.67 -2.22
C CYS A 87 -16.69 6.43 -2.26
N TYR A 88 -15.65 5.84 -1.70
CA TYR A 88 -14.29 6.40 -1.66
C TYR A 88 -13.52 6.04 -2.93
N VAL A 89 -13.03 7.07 -3.61
CA VAL A 89 -12.30 6.97 -4.88
C VAL A 89 -10.92 7.58 -4.68
N ASN A 90 -9.90 6.73 -4.63
CA ASN A 90 -8.50 7.15 -4.70
C ASN A 90 -7.93 6.95 -6.13
N CYS A 91 -6.64 7.22 -6.30
CA CYS A 91 -5.99 7.11 -7.60
C CYS A 91 -6.04 5.69 -8.20
N GLU A 92 -6.03 4.63 -7.39
CA GLU A 92 -6.11 3.24 -7.86
C GLU A 92 -7.54 2.87 -8.29
N VAL A 93 -8.56 3.37 -7.57
CA VAL A 93 -9.97 3.22 -7.98
C VAL A 93 -10.24 3.97 -9.28
N GLU A 94 -9.77 5.21 -9.41
CA GLU A 94 -9.90 5.98 -10.65
C GLU A 94 -9.17 5.28 -11.81
N ARG A 95 -8.00 4.69 -11.56
CA ARG A 95 -7.25 3.93 -12.58
C ARG A 95 -8.05 2.76 -13.13
N VAL A 96 -8.76 2.01 -12.27
CA VAL A 96 -9.66 0.93 -12.71
C VAL A 96 -10.70 1.45 -13.70
N TRP A 97 -11.32 2.60 -13.40
CA TRP A 97 -12.25 3.24 -14.31
C TRP A 97 -11.59 3.65 -15.63
N GLN A 98 -10.42 4.29 -15.60
CA GLN A 98 -9.73 4.71 -16.83
C GLN A 98 -9.42 3.51 -17.76
N ILE A 99 -9.07 2.37 -17.19
CA ILE A 99 -8.82 1.14 -17.94
C ILE A 99 -10.12 0.61 -18.57
N VAL A 100 -11.21 0.53 -17.81
CA VAL A 100 -12.51 0.09 -18.35
C VAL A 100 -13.04 1.08 -19.40
N LYS A 101 -12.88 2.39 -19.18
CA LYS A 101 -13.24 3.43 -20.14
C LYS A 101 -12.48 3.29 -21.45
N SER A 102 -11.20 2.92 -21.41
CA SER A 102 -10.41 2.62 -22.61
C SER A 102 -11.00 1.43 -23.37
N ASP A 103 -11.44 0.38 -22.69
CA ASP A 103 -12.06 -0.77 -23.34
C ASP A 103 -13.41 -0.44 -23.95
N LEU A 104 -14.25 0.36 -23.26
CA LEU A 104 -15.52 0.83 -23.82
C LEU A 104 -15.28 1.68 -25.09
N THR A 105 -14.24 2.51 -25.07
CA THR A 105 -13.87 3.37 -26.21
C THR A 105 -13.42 2.53 -27.41
N GLU A 106 -12.65 1.46 -27.18
CA GLU A 106 -12.25 0.51 -28.21
C GLU A 106 -13.45 -0.28 -28.74
N TRP A 107 -14.30 -0.80 -27.85
CA TRP A 107 -15.49 -1.57 -28.18
C TRP A 107 -16.50 -0.78 -29.03
N PHE A 108 -16.72 0.49 -28.72
CA PHE A 108 -17.65 1.36 -29.46
C PHE A 108 -16.98 2.21 -30.55
N SER A 109 -15.77 1.84 -30.98
CA SER A 109 -15.04 2.53 -32.04
C SER A 109 -15.66 2.26 -33.42
N ILE A 110 -15.59 3.25 -34.33
CA ILE A 110 -16.21 3.20 -35.66
C ILE A 110 -15.25 2.63 -36.73
N HIS A 111 -14.04 2.19 -36.34
CA HIS A 111 -13.00 1.79 -37.30
C HIS A 111 -13.44 0.62 -38.20
N PRO A 112 -13.57 0.80 -39.53
CA PRO A 112 -14.26 -0.12 -40.45
C PRO A 112 -13.64 -1.52 -40.69
N GLY A 113 -12.69 -1.98 -39.87
CA GLY A 113 -11.92 -3.20 -40.15
C GLY A 113 -11.61 -4.09 -38.95
N ALA A 114 -11.98 -3.69 -37.73
CA ALA A 114 -11.78 -4.50 -36.53
C ALA A 114 -13.08 -4.56 -35.73
N TYR A 115 -13.75 -5.71 -35.75
CA TYR A 115 -14.80 -6.01 -34.78
C TYR A 115 -14.12 -6.19 -33.42
N PHE A 116 -14.10 -5.13 -32.60
CA PHE A 116 -13.58 -5.21 -31.25
C PHE A 116 -14.59 -5.91 -30.35
N GLU A 117 -14.24 -7.09 -29.83
CA GLU A 117 -15.03 -7.78 -28.82
C GLU A 117 -14.96 -7.01 -27.49
N PRO A 118 -16.05 -6.95 -26.71
CA PRO A 118 -16.02 -6.33 -25.40
C PRO A 118 -15.03 -7.06 -24.50
N LYS A 119 -14.11 -6.31 -23.88
CA LYS A 119 -13.16 -6.92 -22.94
C LYS A 119 -13.86 -7.35 -21.66
N ARG A 120 -13.41 -8.48 -21.15
CA ARG A 120 -13.81 -9.02 -19.86
C ARG A 120 -12.63 -8.95 -18.92
N ARG A 121 -12.83 -8.36 -17.75
CA ARG A 121 -11.76 -8.12 -16.78
C ARG A 121 -12.05 -8.82 -15.46
N VAL A 122 -10.98 -9.18 -14.77
CA VAL A 122 -11.03 -9.64 -13.37
C VAL A 122 -10.22 -8.68 -12.52
N LEU A 123 -10.92 -7.90 -11.68
CA LEU A 123 -10.34 -7.03 -10.68
C LEU A 123 -9.89 -7.85 -9.47
N ILE A 124 -8.58 -7.87 -9.24
CA ILE A 124 -7.94 -8.65 -8.19
C ILE A 124 -7.21 -7.69 -7.26
N GLY A 125 -7.46 -7.82 -5.97
CA GLY A 125 -6.72 -7.07 -4.95
C GLY A 125 -6.98 -7.64 -3.57
N THR A 126 -6.19 -7.21 -2.59
CA THR A 126 -6.26 -7.66 -1.19
C THR A 126 -7.69 -7.64 -0.65
N SER A 127 -8.06 -8.62 0.17
CA SER A 127 -9.36 -8.67 0.83
C SER A 127 -9.53 -7.46 1.76
N GLY A 128 -10.72 -6.85 1.80
CA GLY A 128 -11.01 -5.74 2.72
C GLY A 128 -10.50 -4.34 2.31
N ILE A 129 -9.88 -4.17 1.13
CA ILE A 129 -9.39 -2.86 0.67
C ILE A 129 -10.45 -1.91 0.10
N GLY A 130 -11.71 -2.35 0.05
CA GLY A 130 -12.80 -1.54 -0.50
C GLY A 130 -12.99 -1.68 -2.01
N LYS A 131 -12.71 -2.85 -2.61
CA LYS A 131 -13.00 -3.10 -4.04
C LYS A 131 -14.48 -2.86 -4.38
N SER A 132 -15.38 -3.55 -3.68
CA SER A 132 -16.84 -3.41 -3.85
C SER A 132 -17.31 -2.00 -3.49
N MET A 133 -16.85 -1.48 -2.35
CA MET A 133 -17.25 -0.16 -1.84
C MET A 133 -16.81 0.99 -2.75
N GLY A 134 -15.55 1.01 -3.19
CA GLY A 134 -14.93 2.07 -3.97
C GLY A 134 -14.96 1.77 -5.46
N ALA A 135 -14.13 0.82 -5.90
CA ALA A 135 -13.92 0.54 -7.32
C ALA A 135 -15.20 0.18 -8.08
N VAL A 136 -16.03 -0.66 -7.50
CA VAL A 136 -17.22 -1.18 -8.18
C VAL A 136 -18.37 -0.19 -8.14
N SER A 137 -18.63 0.42 -7.00
CA SER A 137 -19.59 1.53 -6.87
C SER A 137 -19.25 2.68 -7.83
N TYR A 138 -17.98 3.05 -7.90
CA TYR A 138 -17.52 4.10 -8.80
C TYR A 138 -17.66 3.71 -10.27
N LEU A 139 -17.30 2.47 -10.62
CA LEU A 139 -17.51 1.94 -11.96
C LEU A 139 -19.00 1.96 -12.34
N LEU A 140 -19.89 1.52 -11.45
CA LEU A 140 -21.33 1.56 -11.70
C LEU A 140 -21.79 3.00 -11.97
N TYR A 141 -21.43 3.95 -11.11
CA TYR A 141 -21.72 5.36 -11.32
C TYR A 141 -21.29 5.82 -12.72
N GLN A 142 -20.05 5.51 -13.10
CA GLN A 142 -19.48 5.91 -14.39
C GLN A 142 -20.16 5.23 -15.59
N LEU A 143 -20.56 3.95 -15.49
CA LEU A 143 -21.30 3.24 -16.54
C LEU A 143 -22.71 3.81 -16.74
N LEU A 144 -23.36 4.24 -15.66
CA LEU A 144 -24.65 4.91 -15.73
C LEU A 144 -24.55 6.29 -16.41
N GLN A 145 -23.44 7.01 -16.22
CA GLN A 145 -23.13 8.27 -16.90
C GLN A 145 -22.64 8.10 -18.34
N TYR A 146 -22.28 6.88 -18.75
CA TYR A 146 -21.90 6.60 -20.13
C TYR A 146 -23.07 6.79 -21.10
N ASP A 147 -22.80 6.86 -22.40
CA ASP A 147 -23.82 6.96 -23.45
C ASP A 147 -24.87 5.83 -23.32
N ALA A 148 -26.14 6.21 -23.17
CA ALA A 148 -27.26 5.29 -22.97
C ALA A 148 -27.68 4.55 -24.25
N GLU A 149 -27.39 5.09 -25.43
CA GLU A 149 -27.67 4.42 -26.71
C GLU A 149 -26.66 3.29 -26.95
N LYS A 150 -25.40 3.53 -26.56
CA LYS A 150 -24.32 2.54 -26.67
C LYS A 150 -24.42 1.46 -25.59
N LEU A 151 -24.70 1.87 -24.36
CA LEU A 151 -24.76 1.00 -23.19
C LEU A 151 -26.03 1.28 -22.38
N PRO A 152 -27.18 0.69 -22.77
CA PRO A 152 -28.47 0.94 -22.13
C PRO A 152 -28.68 0.22 -20.79
N VAL A 153 -27.97 -0.89 -20.55
CA VAL A 153 -28.18 -1.73 -19.36
C VAL A 153 -26.86 -1.99 -18.62
N VAL A 154 -26.91 -1.88 -17.29
CA VAL A 154 -25.83 -2.32 -16.39
C VAL A 154 -26.41 -3.29 -15.37
N VAL A 155 -25.76 -4.43 -15.14
CA VAL A 155 -26.19 -5.42 -14.13
C VAL A 155 -25.11 -5.54 -13.08
N TYR A 156 -25.45 -5.30 -11.81
CA TYR A 156 -24.58 -5.58 -10.66
C TYR A 156 -25.04 -6.88 -10.01
N VAL A 157 -24.16 -7.86 -9.90
CA VAL A 157 -24.41 -9.13 -9.20
C VAL A 157 -23.54 -9.19 -7.95
N ILE A 158 -24.14 -9.57 -6.82
CA ILE A 158 -23.45 -9.78 -5.54
C ILE A 158 -24.09 -10.94 -4.79
N ALA A 159 -23.26 -11.92 -4.38
CA ALA A 159 -23.76 -13.23 -3.95
C ALA A 159 -24.78 -13.79 -4.95
N ASP A 160 -26.01 -14.05 -4.52
CA ASP A 160 -27.09 -14.60 -5.35
C ASP A 160 -28.05 -13.54 -5.90
N GLU A 161 -27.82 -12.25 -5.59
CA GLU A 161 -28.68 -11.16 -5.99
C GLU A 161 -28.13 -10.39 -7.18
N ALA A 162 -29.02 -9.97 -8.09
CA ALA A 162 -28.68 -9.12 -9.21
C ALA A 162 -29.55 -7.86 -9.27
N PHE A 163 -28.93 -6.72 -9.50
CA PHE A 163 -29.56 -5.43 -9.66
C PHE A 163 -29.38 -4.96 -11.11
N LEU A 164 -30.47 -4.93 -11.86
CA LEU A 164 -30.48 -4.45 -13.24
C LEU A 164 -30.85 -2.98 -13.29
N PHE A 165 -29.93 -2.17 -13.79
CA PHE A 165 -30.11 -0.75 -14.06
C PHE A 165 -30.45 -0.57 -15.54
N ASP A 166 -31.68 -0.12 -15.81
CA ASP A 166 -32.14 0.26 -17.14
C ASP A 166 -32.10 1.79 -17.26
N LYS A 167 -31.24 2.30 -18.15
CA LYS A 167 -31.00 3.73 -18.33
C LYS A 167 -32.08 4.43 -19.14
N ALA A 168 -32.82 3.68 -19.97
CA ALA A 168 -33.92 4.25 -20.76
C ALA A 168 -35.15 4.48 -19.88
N SER A 169 -35.49 3.51 -19.04
CA SER A 169 -36.60 3.64 -18.09
C SER A 169 -36.19 4.31 -16.76
N LYS A 170 -34.88 4.47 -16.51
CA LYS A 170 -34.30 4.97 -15.26
C LYS A 170 -34.77 4.16 -14.04
N THR A 171 -34.74 2.84 -14.16
CA THR A 171 -35.20 1.93 -13.10
C THR A 171 -34.13 0.97 -12.63
N VAL A 172 -34.26 0.53 -11.37
CA VAL A 172 -33.50 -0.60 -10.82
C VAL A 172 -34.47 -1.74 -10.53
N THR A 173 -34.15 -2.94 -11.02
CA THR A 173 -34.89 -4.16 -10.72
C THR A 173 -33.98 -5.17 -10.05
N GLN A 174 -34.35 -5.59 -8.83
CA GLN A 174 -33.68 -6.65 -8.07
C GLN A 174 -34.21 -8.02 -8.48
N TYR A 175 -33.30 -8.97 -8.66
CA TYR A 175 -33.54 -10.40 -8.85
C TYR A 175 -32.83 -11.15 -7.72
N HIS A 176 -33.55 -12.00 -7.01
CA HIS A 176 -33.04 -12.67 -5.80
C HIS A 176 -32.29 -14.00 -6.08
N THR A 177 -32.16 -14.40 -7.35
CA THR A 177 -31.46 -15.62 -7.72
C THR A 177 -30.73 -15.44 -9.04
N ASP A 178 -29.62 -16.17 -9.19
CA ASP A 178 -28.88 -16.26 -10.45
C ASP A 178 -29.79 -16.66 -11.62
N GLU A 179 -30.63 -17.70 -11.45
CA GLU A 179 -31.53 -18.18 -12.50
C GLU A 179 -32.45 -17.08 -13.07
N MET A 180 -33.04 -16.27 -12.19
CA MET A 180 -33.90 -15.15 -12.60
C MET A 180 -33.10 -14.11 -13.37
N SER A 181 -31.92 -13.73 -12.86
CA SER A 181 -31.07 -12.74 -13.50
C SER A 181 -30.58 -13.21 -14.89
N ARG A 182 -30.17 -14.47 -15.00
CA ARG A 182 -29.73 -15.12 -16.24
C ARG A 182 -30.82 -15.14 -17.29
N SER A 183 -32.05 -15.48 -16.91
CA SER A 183 -33.20 -15.48 -17.82
C SER A 183 -33.44 -14.09 -18.42
N VAL A 184 -33.34 -13.05 -17.60
CA VAL A 184 -33.55 -11.65 -18.04
C VAL A 184 -32.40 -11.16 -18.91
N ILE A 185 -31.15 -11.41 -18.53
CA ILE A 185 -29.97 -11.05 -19.34
C ILE A 185 -30.05 -11.74 -20.71
N SER A 186 -30.41 -13.02 -20.76
CA SER A 186 -30.59 -13.77 -22.01
C SER A 186 -31.69 -13.17 -22.89
N SER A 187 -32.84 -12.83 -22.30
CA SER A 187 -33.96 -12.18 -23.03
C SER A 187 -33.56 -10.82 -23.61
N LEU A 188 -32.84 -9.99 -22.86
CA LEU A 188 -32.36 -8.69 -23.32
C LEU A 188 -31.34 -8.84 -24.45
N TRP A 189 -30.39 -9.76 -24.29
CA TRP A 189 -29.40 -10.06 -25.31
C TRP A 189 -30.03 -10.55 -26.63
N GLN A 190 -30.99 -11.48 -26.57
CA GLN A 190 -31.73 -11.95 -27.74
C GLN A 190 -32.49 -10.83 -28.48
N ARG A 191 -32.84 -9.76 -27.77
CA ARG A 191 -33.45 -8.55 -28.34
C ARG A 191 -32.42 -7.54 -28.89
N GLY A 192 -31.15 -7.89 -28.90
CA GLY A 192 -30.05 -7.04 -29.38
C GLY A 192 -29.62 -5.96 -28.39
N VAL A 193 -30.05 -6.03 -27.12
CA VAL A 193 -29.66 -5.06 -26.10
C VAL A 193 -28.22 -5.34 -25.67
N LYS A 194 -27.38 -4.29 -25.70
CA LYS A 194 -26.02 -4.32 -25.15
C LYS A 194 -26.06 -3.99 -23.67
N GLY A 195 -25.10 -4.53 -22.91
CA GLY A 195 -24.98 -4.19 -21.50
C GLY A 195 -23.61 -4.51 -20.93
N TYR A 196 -23.48 -4.19 -19.65
CA TYR A 196 -22.26 -4.42 -18.88
C TYR A 196 -22.60 -5.16 -17.58
N VAL A 197 -21.86 -6.22 -17.27
CA VAL A 197 -22.02 -6.99 -16.03
C VAL A 197 -20.89 -6.65 -15.07
N ILE A 198 -21.26 -6.30 -13.85
CA ILE A 198 -20.38 -6.25 -12.69
C ILE A 198 -20.72 -7.47 -11.84
N TYR A 199 -19.73 -8.31 -11.54
CA TYR A 199 -19.92 -9.53 -10.75
C TYR A 199 -19.00 -9.52 -9.53
N ASP A 200 -19.59 -9.36 -8.34
CA ASP A 200 -18.89 -9.19 -7.06
C ASP A 200 -18.93 -10.49 -6.23
N VAL A 201 -17.79 -11.17 -6.14
CA VAL A 201 -17.67 -12.50 -5.50
C VAL A 201 -17.51 -12.32 -3.99
N LEU A 202 -18.51 -12.74 -3.20
CA LEU A 202 -18.50 -12.57 -1.73
C LEU A 202 -17.84 -13.73 -0.94
N GLU A 203 -17.87 -14.98 -1.41
CA GLU A 203 -17.34 -16.14 -0.66
C GLU A 203 -16.54 -17.12 -1.51
N GLU A 204 -15.62 -17.83 -0.86
CA GLU A 204 -14.90 -18.96 -1.43
C GLU A 204 -15.87 -20.13 -1.69
N GLY A 205 -15.92 -20.61 -2.95
CA GLY A 205 -16.56 -21.88 -3.29
C GLY A 205 -17.73 -21.82 -4.27
N LEU A 206 -18.35 -20.64 -4.50
CA LEU A 206 -19.31 -20.49 -5.60
C LEU A 206 -18.57 -20.14 -6.88
N ASN A 207 -18.38 -21.15 -7.72
CA ASN A 207 -17.71 -21.01 -9.01
C ASN A 207 -18.52 -20.07 -9.92
N PRO A 208 -18.00 -18.89 -10.27
CA PRO A 208 -18.77 -17.95 -11.05
C PRO A 208 -18.62 -18.17 -12.57
N SER A 209 -17.91 -19.23 -12.99
CA SER A 209 -18.03 -19.81 -14.34
C SER A 209 -19.46 -20.23 -14.70
N VAL A 210 -20.31 -20.43 -13.68
CA VAL A 210 -21.76 -20.69 -13.82
C VAL A 210 -22.53 -19.44 -14.24
N PHE A 211 -22.05 -18.23 -13.89
CA PHE A 211 -22.76 -16.99 -14.21
C PHE A 211 -22.71 -16.70 -15.72
N PHE A 212 -23.89 -16.53 -16.30
CA PHE A 212 -24.05 -16.31 -17.74
C PHE A 212 -23.80 -14.84 -18.09
N VAL A 213 -22.85 -14.60 -19.00
CA VAL A 213 -22.64 -13.29 -19.64
C VAL A 213 -22.58 -13.48 -21.15
N PRO A 214 -23.40 -12.73 -21.93
CA PRO A 214 -23.34 -12.75 -23.39
C PRO A 214 -21.94 -12.41 -23.93
N SER A 215 -21.60 -12.93 -25.11
CA SER A 215 -20.36 -12.60 -25.84
C SER A 215 -20.24 -11.10 -26.14
N GLU A 216 -21.36 -10.45 -26.40
CA GLU A 216 -21.48 -9.06 -26.81
C GLU A 216 -21.66 -8.11 -25.62
N TRP A 217 -21.44 -8.57 -24.39
CA TRP A 217 -21.51 -7.75 -23.18
C TRP A 217 -20.14 -7.62 -22.53
N GLY A 218 -19.84 -6.40 -22.04
CA GLY A 218 -18.66 -6.15 -21.21
C GLY A 218 -18.83 -6.73 -19.82
N MET A 219 -17.72 -7.04 -19.15
CA MET A 219 -17.76 -7.62 -17.81
C MET A 219 -16.59 -7.18 -16.94
N LEU A 220 -16.86 -6.86 -15.68
CA LEU A 220 -15.88 -6.82 -14.60
C LEU A 220 -16.26 -7.83 -13.51
N VAL A 221 -15.41 -8.82 -13.28
CA VAL A 221 -15.47 -9.70 -12.10
C VAL A 221 -14.60 -9.11 -11.00
N VAL A 222 -15.04 -9.17 -9.75
CA VAL A 222 -14.30 -8.66 -8.60
C VAL A 222 -14.08 -9.82 -7.65
N THR A 223 -12.83 -10.10 -7.31
CA THR A 223 -12.49 -11.25 -6.46
C THR A 223 -11.31 -10.95 -5.54
N SER A 224 -11.24 -11.70 -4.44
CA SER A 224 -10.05 -11.76 -3.59
C SER A 224 -8.99 -12.64 -4.24
N PRO A 225 -7.72 -12.58 -3.80
CA PRO A 225 -6.64 -13.29 -4.50
C PRO A 225 -6.73 -14.81 -4.32
N ASN A 226 -7.35 -15.52 -5.27
CA ASN A 226 -7.51 -16.98 -5.27
C ASN A 226 -7.24 -17.55 -6.67
N GLU A 227 -6.23 -18.43 -6.78
CA GLU A 227 -5.75 -19.00 -8.07
C GLU A 227 -6.82 -19.79 -8.80
N ASN A 228 -7.52 -20.66 -8.06
CA ASN A 228 -8.51 -21.58 -8.63
C ASN A 228 -9.63 -20.78 -9.30
N ASN A 229 -10.10 -19.72 -8.64
CA ASN A 229 -11.11 -18.85 -9.22
C ASN A 229 -10.61 -18.22 -10.52
N PHE A 230 -9.41 -17.63 -10.51
CA PHE A 230 -8.93 -16.84 -11.65
C PHE A 230 -8.47 -17.66 -12.86
N GLU A 231 -7.75 -18.77 -12.69
CA GLU A 231 -7.33 -19.57 -13.86
C GLU A 231 -8.54 -20.15 -14.59
N GLU A 232 -9.59 -20.53 -13.84
CA GLU A 232 -10.86 -20.89 -14.45
C GLU A 232 -11.46 -19.72 -15.25
N TRP A 233 -11.46 -18.49 -14.73
CA TRP A 233 -11.95 -17.31 -15.46
C TRP A 233 -11.15 -17.00 -16.71
N ARG A 234 -9.82 -16.98 -16.60
CA ARG A 234 -8.92 -16.71 -17.71
C ARG A 234 -9.16 -17.72 -18.84
N ASN A 235 -9.22 -19.00 -18.49
CA ASN A 235 -9.37 -20.09 -19.46
C ASN A 235 -10.77 -20.12 -20.10
N HIS A 236 -11.84 -19.91 -19.33
CA HIS A 236 -13.21 -20.04 -19.84
C HIS A 236 -13.76 -18.76 -20.52
N LYS A 237 -13.27 -17.57 -20.15
CA LYS A 237 -13.89 -16.30 -20.58
C LYS A 237 -12.92 -15.32 -21.26
N GLY A 238 -11.65 -15.70 -21.47
CA GLY A 238 -10.64 -14.81 -22.06
C GLY A 238 -10.35 -13.59 -21.19
N ALA A 239 -10.53 -13.71 -19.87
CA ALA A 239 -10.55 -12.57 -18.98
C ALA A 239 -9.14 -12.01 -18.73
N VAL A 240 -9.02 -10.69 -18.82
CA VAL A 240 -7.76 -9.98 -18.63
C VAL A 240 -7.64 -9.54 -17.16
N PRO A 241 -6.56 -9.91 -16.43
CA PRO A 241 -6.38 -9.49 -15.06
C PRO A 241 -6.23 -7.96 -14.96
N LEU A 242 -6.81 -7.39 -13.92
CA LEU A 242 -6.64 -6.01 -13.51
C LEU A 242 -6.29 -6.02 -12.02
N ILE A 243 -5.06 -5.66 -11.69
CA ILE A 243 -4.60 -5.69 -10.29
C ILE A 243 -4.88 -4.33 -9.67
N ILE A 244 -5.44 -4.27 -8.47
CA ILE A 244 -5.63 -3.05 -7.69
C ILE A 244 -4.82 -3.10 -6.39
N ASN A 245 -4.01 -2.07 -6.16
CA ASN A 245 -3.21 -1.95 -4.94
C ASN A 245 -4.06 -1.56 -3.73
N CYS A 246 -3.54 -1.83 -2.53
CA CYS A 246 -4.07 -1.20 -1.32
C CYS A 246 -3.92 0.34 -1.41
N PRO A 247 -4.79 1.12 -0.73
CA PRO A 247 -4.64 2.57 -0.67
C PRO A 247 -3.31 2.98 -0.04
N ASP A 248 -2.77 4.11 -0.51
CA ASP A 248 -1.58 4.69 0.11
C ASP A 248 -1.90 5.27 1.48
N ARG A 249 -0.87 5.43 2.33
CA ARG A 249 -1.03 6.01 3.68
C ARG A 249 -1.72 7.38 3.62
N ILE A 250 -1.38 8.19 2.63
CA ILE A 250 -1.99 9.52 2.46
C ILE A 250 -3.46 9.43 2.02
N ASP A 251 -3.83 8.44 1.21
CA ASP A 251 -5.23 8.18 0.82
C ASP A 251 -6.06 7.80 2.06
N VAL A 252 -5.51 6.93 2.92
CA VAL A 252 -6.17 6.54 4.18
C VAL A 252 -6.32 7.75 5.11
N LYS A 253 -5.30 8.61 5.19
CA LYS A 253 -5.39 9.86 5.96
C LYS A 253 -6.53 10.76 5.45
N ALA A 254 -6.68 10.86 4.13
CA ALA A 254 -7.79 11.60 3.53
C ALA A 254 -9.16 10.96 3.83
N MET A 255 -9.25 9.62 3.87
CA MET A 255 -10.47 8.92 4.30
C MET A 255 -10.80 9.20 5.77
N CYS A 256 -9.80 9.22 6.67
CA CYS A 256 -9.98 9.63 8.07
C CYS A 256 -10.54 11.04 8.15
N PHE A 257 -9.93 11.97 7.42
CA PHE A 257 -10.32 13.37 7.40
C PHE A 257 -11.77 13.55 6.95
N TRP A 258 -12.16 12.93 5.82
CA TRP A 258 -13.53 12.95 5.32
C TRP A 258 -14.55 12.39 6.31
N LYS A 259 -14.23 11.25 6.91
CA LYS A 259 -15.17 10.53 7.79
C LYS A 259 -15.50 11.32 9.07
N GLU A 260 -14.54 12.06 9.61
CA GLU A 260 -14.78 12.96 10.74
C GLU A 260 -15.49 14.25 10.28
N HIS A 261 -15.12 14.81 9.12
CA HIS A 261 -15.74 16.03 8.58
C HIS A 261 -17.24 15.85 8.25
N ASN A 262 -17.65 14.71 7.68
CA ASN A 262 -19.06 14.44 7.35
C ASN A 262 -19.95 14.22 8.61
N GLY A 263 -19.35 14.20 9.80
CA GLY A 263 -20.06 14.05 11.07
C GLY A 263 -20.48 15.35 11.75
N GLN A 264 -20.10 16.53 11.23
CA GLN A 264 -20.21 17.80 11.96
C GLN A 264 -20.77 18.93 11.07
N VAL A 265 -21.69 19.73 11.63
CA VAL A 265 -22.39 20.87 10.98
C VAL A 265 -21.65 22.17 11.32
N GLU A 266 -21.61 23.09 10.36
CA GLU A 266 -20.88 24.36 10.40
C GLU A 266 -21.35 25.36 11.49
N GLU A 267 -20.42 26.27 11.82
CA GLU A 267 -20.42 27.34 12.84
C GLU A 267 -19.96 26.91 14.24
N GLU A 268 -18.63 26.75 14.41
CA GLU A 268 -18.03 26.48 15.73
C GLU A 268 -16.89 27.47 16.06
N GLU A 269 -16.82 27.83 17.35
CA GLU A 269 -15.88 28.79 17.94
C GLU A 269 -14.42 28.27 17.89
N GLU A 270 -13.42 29.15 17.97
CA GLU A 270 -11.99 28.82 17.83
C GLU A 270 -11.51 27.69 18.76
N GLU A 271 -12.08 27.60 19.97
CA GLU A 271 -11.77 26.54 20.95
C GLU A 271 -12.31 25.16 20.53
N GLN A 272 -13.44 25.12 19.81
CA GLN A 272 -13.99 23.89 19.26
C GLN A 272 -13.17 23.37 18.08
N LEU A 273 -12.67 24.26 17.21
CA LEU A 273 -11.77 23.91 16.11
C LEU A 273 -10.47 23.28 16.61
N GLU A 274 -9.87 23.82 17.67
CA GLU A 274 -8.69 23.21 18.30
C GLU A 274 -8.99 21.81 18.85
N LYS A 275 -10.15 21.64 19.50
CA LYS A 275 -10.56 20.35 20.05
C LYS A 275 -10.78 19.32 18.94
N GLN A 276 -11.46 19.71 17.86
CA GLN A 276 -11.67 18.87 16.67
C GLN A 276 -10.34 18.46 16.03
N ALA A 277 -9.42 19.40 15.84
CA ALA A 277 -8.09 19.10 15.31
C ALA A 277 -7.33 18.08 16.19
N ARG A 278 -7.44 18.20 17.52
CA ARG A 278 -6.84 17.24 18.46
C ARG A 278 -7.51 15.86 18.38
N GLU A 279 -8.82 15.79 18.22
CA GLU A 279 -9.57 14.54 18.08
C GLU A 279 -9.25 13.85 16.75
N GLN A 280 -9.22 14.59 15.64
CA GLN A 280 -8.80 14.09 14.33
C GLN A 280 -7.36 13.57 14.35
N ALA A 281 -6.44 14.29 15.00
CA ALA A 281 -5.05 13.84 15.15
C ALA A 281 -4.95 12.52 15.92
N LYS A 282 -5.72 12.35 17.00
CA LYS A 282 -5.79 11.09 17.77
C LYS A 282 -6.42 9.95 16.97
N TYR A 283 -7.48 10.24 16.21
CA TYR A 283 -8.12 9.26 15.35
C TYR A 283 -7.15 8.77 14.27
N TRP A 284 -6.46 9.70 13.60
CA TRP A 284 -5.42 9.37 12.63
C TRP A 284 -4.29 8.57 13.27
N GLU A 285 -3.79 8.95 14.44
CA GLU A 285 -2.75 8.20 15.16
C GLU A 285 -3.17 6.75 15.43
N THR A 286 -4.44 6.54 15.80
CA THR A 286 -5.01 5.21 16.02
C THR A 286 -5.09 4.41 14.71
N VAL A 287 -5.55 5.03 13.62
CA VAL A 287 -5.64 4.35 12.31
C VAL A 287 -4.25 4.03 11.78
N GLU A 288 -3.30 4.96 11.90
CA GLU A 288 -1.91 4.78 11.52
C GLU A 288 -1.26 3.62 12.30
N GLU A 289 -1.54 3.51 13.60
CA GLU A 289 -1.11 2.37 14.40
C GLU A 289 -1.61 1.03 13.87
N ARG A 290 -2.90 0.97 13.56
CA ARG A 290 -3.51 -0.24 13.01
C ARG A 290 -2.89 -0.57 11.66
N MET A 291 -2.65 0.42 10.81
CA MET A 291 -1.97 0.24 9.51
C MET A 291 -0.57 -0.35 9.64
N ASP A 292 0.23 0.10 10.62
CA ASP A 292 1.57 -0.45 10.86
C ASP A 292 1.54 -1.96 11.22
N LYS A 293 0.44 -2.41 11.85
CA LYS A 293 0.25 -3.79 12.31
C LYS A 293 -0.42 -4.69 11.28
N VAL A 294 -1.51 -4.24 10.66
CA VAL A 294 -2.35 -5.07 9.75
C VAL A 294 -2.40 -4.57 8.31
N GLY A 295 -1.64 -3.53 7.97
CA GLY A 295 -1.55 -2.96 6.64
C GLY A 295 -2.65 -1.93 6.34
N PRO A 296 -2.57 -1.23 5.19
CA PRO A 296 -3.58 -0.26 4.74
C PRO A 296 -4.84 -0.96 4.22
N ILE A 297 -5.53 -1.71 5.08
CA ILE A 297 -6.77 -2.42 4.76
C ILE A 297 -7.93 -1.72 5.48
N PRO A 298 -8.67 -0.81 4.80
CA PRO A 298 -9.82 -0.09 5.34
C PRO A 298 -10.75 -0.88 6.26
N ARG A 299 -11.14 -2.12 5.88
CA ARG A 299 -11.99 -2.98 6.71
C ARG A 299 -11.39 -3.23 8.10
N CYS A 300 -10.09 -3.48 8.17
CA CYS A 300 -9.39 -3.80 9.41
C CYS A 300 -9.02 -2.54 10.21
N ILE A 301 -8.59 -1.46 9.55
CA ILE A 301 -8.05 -0.29 10.26
C ILE A 301 -9.15 0.64 10.81
N PHE A 302 -10.31 0.71 10.15
CA PHE A 302 -11.42 1.58 10.59
C PHE A 302 -12.38 0.93 11.59
N ASN A 303 -12.25 -0.36 11.87
CA ASN A 303 -13.10 -1.10 12.80
C ASN A 303 -12.22 -1.84 13.83
N GLU A 304 -12.45 -1.57 15.11
CA GLU A 304 -11.64 -2.12 16.20
C GLU A 304 -11.77 -3.65 16.35
N LEU A 305 -12.97 -4.19 16.13
CA LEU A 305 -13.20 -5.63 16.19
C LEU A 305 -12.46 -6.35 15.05
N GLU A 306 -12.61 -5.84 13.82
CA GLU A 306 -11.93 -6.36 12.63
C GLU A 306 -10.41 -6.26 12.75
N TYR A 307 -9.91 -5.17 13.34
CA TYR A 307 -8.50 -5.01 13.68
C TYR A 307 -8.01 -6.13 14.61
N GLY A 308 -8.73 -6.39 15.71
CA GLY A 308 -8.37 -7.43 16.68
C GLY A 308 -8.41 -8.84 16.09
N ILE A 309 -9.41 -9.13 15.24
CA ILE A 309 -9.50 -10.40 14.51
C ILE A 309 -8.30 -10.57 13.59
N GLN A 310 -7.99 -9.56 12.76
CA GLN A 310 -6.87 -9.61 11.82
C GLN A 310 -5.53 -9.76 12.54
N LEU A 311 -5.32 -9.03 13.64
CA LEU A 311 -4.09 -9.12 14.43
C LEU A 311 -3.89 -10.53 15.01
N THR A 312 -4.94 -11.12 15.57
CA THR A 312 -4.92 -12.49 16.11
C THR A 312 -4.65 -13.52 15.02
N ALA A 313 -5.25 -13.32 13.84
CA ALA A 313 -5.07 -14.18 12.70
C ALA A 313 -3.62 -14.09 12.16
N ILE A 314 -3.00 -12.90 12.15
CA ILE A 314 -1.58 -12.73 11.79
C ILE A 314 -0.70 -13.52 12.77
N ASP A 315 -0.89 -13.33 14.08
CA ASP A 315 -0.09 -14.01 15.10
C ASP A 315 -0.23 -15.54 15.03
N THR A 316 -1.42 -16.04 14.68
CA THR A 316 -1.69 -17.47 14.49
C THR A 316 -0.98 -17.98 13.25
N ALA A 317 -1.16 -17.31 12.10
CA ALA A 317 -0.52 -17.68 10.85
C ALA A 317 1.00 -17.67 10.94
N VAL A 318 1.62 -16.75 11.69
CA VAL A 318 3.07 -16.75 11.90
C VAL A 318 3.53 -17.95 12.73
N LYS A 319 2.79 -18.35 13.76
CA LYS A 319 3.13 -19.52 14.60
C LYS A 319 3.09 -20.83 13.83
N ASP A 320 2.24 -20.92 12.80
CA ASP A 320 2.09 -22.10 11.95
C ASP A 320 3.23 -22.25 10.92
N ILE A 321 4.05 -21.21 10.76
CA ILE A 321 5.27 -21.27 9.94
C ILE A 321 6.28 -22.20 10.61
N ASN A 322 6.81 -23.14 9.84
CA ASN A 322 7.83 -24.10 10.23
C ASN A 322 8.84 -24.31 9.09
N ALA A 323 9.89 -25.09 9.34
CA ALA A 323 10.95 -25.30 8.34
C ALA A 323 10.42 -25.87 7.00
N SER A 324 9.39 -26.73 7.02
CA SER A 324 8.86 -27.38 5.81
C SER A 324 7.96 -26.50 4.93
N ASN A 325 7.33 -25.45 5.48
CA ASN A 325 6.45 -24.54 4.74
C ASN A 325 7.00 -23.11 4.63
N SER A 326 8.16 -22.82 5.24
CA SER A 326 8.77 -21.48 5.25
C SER A 326 8.99 -20.89 3.86
N THR A 327 9.31 -21.73 2.86
CA THR A 327 9.48 -21.32 1.46
C THR A 327 8.19 -20.79 0.84
N ASP A 328 7.05 -21.27 1.31
CA ASP A 328 5.74 -20.95 0.73
C ASP A 328 5.26 -19.62 1.31
N TYR A 329 5.40 -19.41 2.63
CA TYR A 329 5.09 -18.13 3.29
C TYR A 329 6.00 -16.96 2.86
N ILE A 330 7.26 -17.26 2.52
CA ILE A 330 8.23 -16.28 1.99
C ILE A 330 8.14 -16.20 0.45
N GLY A 331 7.23 -16.96 -0.18
CA GLY A 331 6.90 -16.90 -1.60
C GLY A 331 6.32 -15.56 -2.09
N VAL A 332 6.49 -14.50 -1.31
CA VAL A 332 6.47 -13.11 -1.73
C VAL A 332 7.38 -12.97 -2.96
N GLY A 333 6.81 -12.90 -4.15
CA GLY A 333 7.56 -12.58 -5.38
C GLY A 333 7.73 -13.70 -6.40
N ARG A 334 7.24 -14.92 -6.16
CA ARG A 334 7.18 -15.91 -7.25
C ARG A 334 6.30 -15.35 -8.38
N SER A 335 6.73 -15.57 -9.63
CA SER A 335 5.99 -15.22 -10.84
C SER A 335 4.70 -16.01 -11.02
N LYS A 336 4.42 -16.97 -10.12
CA LYS A 336 3.08 -17.54 -9.97
C LYS A 336 2.25 -16.49 -9.26
N ILE A 337 1.20 -16.05 -9.95
CA ILE A 337 0.35 -14.88 -9.63
C ILE A 337 -0.36 -15.04 -8.26
N TRP A 338 -0.13 -16.14 -7.53
CA TRP A 338 -1.00 -16.61 -6.47
C TRP A 338 -0.29 -17.27 -5.29
N ILE A 339 -1.07 -17.31 -4.22
CA ILE A 339 -0.85 -17.91 -2.92
C ILE A 339 -0.87 -19.44 -3.10
N ASP A 340 0.24 -20.10 -2.76
CA ASP A 340 0.26 -21.56 -2.56
C ASP A 340 -0.82 -21.93 -1.52
N GLU A 341 -1.47 -23.08 -1.60
CA GLU A 341 -2.61 -23.50 -0.75
C GLU A 341 -2.34 -23.32 0.76
N TYR A 342 -1.07 -23.24 1.15
CA TYR A 342 -0.57 -23.05 2.51
C TYR A 342 -0.40 -21.58 2.97
N VAL A 343 -0.36 -20.59 2.08
CA VAL A 343 -0.06 -19.20 2.46
C VAL A 343 -1.33 -18.48 2.93
N SER A 344 -1.33 -18.02 4.17
CA SER A 344 -2.50 -17.32 4.71
C SER A 344 -2.62 -15.92 4.07
N GLN A 345 -3.76 -15.63 3.41
CA GLN A 345 -4.16 -14.28 2.94
C GLN A 345 -4.13 -13.22 4.07
N THR A 346 -3.99 -13.66 5.31
CA THR A 346 -3.91 -12.83 6.50
C THR A 346 -2.58 -12.11 6.66
N ILE A 347 -1.45 -12.74 6.29
CA ILE A 347 -0.11 -12.16 6.52
C ILE A 347 0.49 -11.53 5.26
N VAL A 348 -0.19 -11.64 4.13
CA VAL A 348 0.21 -11.05 2.85
C VAL A 348 -0.87 -10.10 2.30
N LYS A 349 -0.43 -9.09 1.55
CA LYS A 349 -1.26 -8.24 0.70
C LYS A 349 -0.86 -8.42 -0.76
N PHE A 350 -1.79 -8.16 -1.66
CA PHE A 350 -1.55 -8.22 -3.09
C PHE A 350 -1.04 -6.88 -3.61
N VAL A 351 0.02 -6.90 -4.41
CA VAL A 351 0.68 -5.72 -4.98
C VAL A 351 0.85 -5.89 -6.48
N ARG A 352 0.53 -4.84 -7.21
CA ARG A 352 0.72 -4.69 -8.65
C ARG A 352 2.19 -4.47 -8.95
N VAL A 353 2.74 -5.28 -9.84
CA VAL A 353 4.12 -5.16 -10.32
C VAL A 353 4.17 -5.26 -11.85
N ARG A 354 5.29 -4.81 -12.41
CA ARG A 354 5.56 -4.85 -13.85
C ARG A 354 6.40 -6.07 -14.18
N ALA A 355 5.87 -6.97 -15.01
CA ALA A 355 6.68 -8.00 -15.64
C ALA A 355 7.51 -7.41 -16.79
N VAL A 356 8.61 -8.07 -17.17
CA VAL A 356 9.55 -7.66 -18.24
C VAL A 356 8.84 -7.37 -19.58
N SER A 357 7.69 -8.01 -19.85
CA SER A 357 6.88 -7.81 -21.06
C SER A 357 5.97 -6.57 -21.03
N GLY A 358 5.98 -5.76 -19.97
CA GLY A 358 5.06 -4.62 -19.81
C GLY A 358 3.63 -5.02 -19.46
N ILE A 359 3.43 -6.27 -19.02
CA ILE A 359 2.16 -6.81 -18.54
C ILE A 359 2.09 -6.61 -17.02
N GLU A 360 0.94 -6.13 -16.52
CA GLU A 360 0.63 -6.09 -15.10
C GLU A 360 0.48 -7.51 -14.55
N VAL A 361 1.29 -7.83 -13.55
CA VAL A 361 1.12 -9.04 -12.75
C VAL A 361 0.93 -8.65 -11.29
N GLY A 362 0.20 -9.49 -10.57
CA GLY A 362 0.02 -9.32 -9.15
C GLY A 362 0.93 -10.28 -8.39
N CYS A 363 1.49 -9.80 -7.30
CA CYS A 363 2.36 -10.58 -6.43
C CYS A 363 2.03 -10.35 -4.96
N ASN A 364 2.34 -11.33 -4.12
CA ASN A 364 2.17 -11.23 -2.68
C ASN A 364 3.30 -10.41 -2.06
N ALA A 365 2.96 -9.46 -1.18
CA ALA A 365 3.83 -8.69 -0.30
C ALA A 365 3.44 -8.95 1.16
N PRO A 366 4.33 -8.77 2.15
CA PRO A 366 3.90 -8.77 3.55
C PRO A 366 2.77 -7.75 3.77
N VAL A 367 1.75 -8.12 4.56
CA VAL A 367 0.56 -7.29 4.78
C VAL A 367 0.93 -5.95 5.42
N SER A 368 1.94 -5.95 6.29
CA SER A 368 2.46 -4.78 7.00
C SER A 368 3.94 -4.94 7.34
N ARG A 369 4.59 -3.83 7.72
CA ARG A 369 5.98 -3.83 8.21
C ARG A 369 6.11 -4.64 9.50
N SER A 370 5.16 -4.50 10.42
CA SER A 370 5.17 -5.27 11.67
C SER A 370 5.00 -6.77 11.41
N ALA A 371 4.11 -7.17 10.51
CA ALA A 371 3.93 -8.59 10.16
C ALA A 371 5.22 -9.18 9.60
N MET A 372 5.91 -8.44 8.72
CA MET A 372 7.19 -8.86 8.17
C MET A 372 8.27 -9.02 9.25
N ALA A 373 8.36 -8.07 10.19
CA ALA A 373 9.30 -8.16 11.31
C ALA A 373 9.01 -9.39 12.18
N THR A 374 7.74 -9.69 12.46
CA THR A 374 7.34 -10.88 13.23
C THR A 374 7.66 -12.18 12.48
N ILE A 375 7.36 -12.26 11.18
CA ILE A 375 7.71 -13.41 10.32
C ILE A 375 9.23 -13.64 10.32
N THR A 376 10.01 -12.59 10.09
CA THR A 376 11.48 -12.65 10.04
C THR A 376 12.07 -13.08 11.39
N TYR A 377 11.56 -12.51 12.48
CA TYR A 377 11.95 -12.90 13.83
C TYR A 377 11.69 -14.40 14.06
N HIS A 378 10.49 -14.88 13.74
CA HIS A 378 10.12 -16.29 13.89
C HIS A 378 11.03 -17.23 13.09
N LEU A 379 11.29 -16.91 11.82
CA LEU A 379 12.14 -17.71 10.93
C LEU A 379 13.60 -17.78 11.38
N THR A 380 14.17 -16.66 11.84
CA THR A 380 15.56 -16.59 12.34
C THR A 380 15.77 -17.35 13.64
N HIS A 381 14.70 -17.70 14.35
CA HIS A 381 14.76 -18.59 15.52
C HIS A 381 14.68 -20.08 15.15
N MET A 382 14.23 -20.40 13.93
CA MET A 382 14.10 -21.77 13.45
C MET A 382 15.22 -22.22 12.53
N THR A 383 15.79 -21.28 11.77
CA THR A 383 16.77 -21.55 10.72
C THR A 383 17.91 -20.51 10.78
N PRO A 384 19.12 -20.88 10.32
CA PRO A 384 20.23 -19.94 10.23
C PRO A 384 19.83 -18.66 9.47
N PRO A 385 20.24 -17.46 9.93
CA PRO A 385 19.91 -16.20 9.26
C PRO A 385 20.33 -16.13 7.79
N VAL A 386 21.40 -16.86 7.42
CA VAL A 386 21.84 -17.01 6.03
C VAL A 386 20.78 -17.69 5.16
N ASP A 387 20.07 -18.68 5.70
CA ASP A 387 19.02 -19.41 4.99
C ASP A 387 17.74 -18.56 4.93
N VAL A 388 17.41 -17.82 6.00
CA VAL A 388 16.33 -16.82 5.98
C VAL A 388 16.60 -15.74 4.94
N PHE A 389 17.83 -15.24 4.86
CA PHE A 389 18.23 -14.28 3.85
C PHE A 389 18.15 -14.87 2.44
N ASN A 390 18.63 -16.10 2.23
CA ASN A 390 18.52 -16.78 0.95
C ASN A 390 17.05 -17.00 0.56
N LEU A 391 16.16 -17.31 1.52
CA LEU A 391 14.71 -17.40 1.29
C LEU A 391 14.14 -16.03 0.87
N LEU A 392 14.61 -14.95 1.50
CA LEU A 392 14.28 -13.56 1.15
C LEU A 392 14.93 -13.06 -0.15
N LEU A 393 15.79 -13.85 -0.81
CA LEU A 393 16.37 -13.51 -2.12
C LEU A 393 15.89 -14.44 -3.24
N HIS A 394 15.74 -15.73 -2.96
CA HIS A 394 15.47 -16.80 -3.92
C HIS A 394 14.14 -16.65 -4.66
N ASN A 395 13.20 -15.88 -4.11
CA ASN A 395 11.83 -15.79 -4.62
C ASN A 395 11.51 -14.47 -5.35
N PHE A 396 12.47 -13.60 -5.70
CA PHE A 396 12.16 -12.22 -6.09
C PHE A 396 12.47 -11.89 -7.56
N GLY A 397 11.45 -12.04 -8.42
CA GLY A 397 11.51 -11.54 -9.80
C GLY A 397 10.98 -10.10 -10.00
N CYS A 398 10.17 -9.56 -9.06
CA CYS A 398 9.36 -8.36 -9.33
C CYS A 398 9.25 -7.29 -8.22
N PHE A 399 9.91 -7.44 -7.06
CA PHE A 399 9.71 -6.56 -5.88
C PHE A 399 10.89 -5.65 -5.53
N LEU A 400 11.36 -4.84 -6.47
CA LEU A 400 12.56 -4.02 -6.31
C LEU A 400 12.58 -3.04 -5.11
N TRP A 401 11.44 -2.58 -4.57
CA TRP A 401 11.43 -1.66 -3.42
C TRP A 401 11.16 -2.37 -2.08
N VAL A 402 10.18 -3.28 -2.06
CA VAL A 402 9.85 -4.10 -0.87
C VAL A 402 11.04 -5.02 -0.51
N VAL A 403 11.68 -5.64 -1.51
CA VAL A 403 12.91 -6.43 -1.28
C VAL A 403 14.01 -5.56 -0.69
N PHE A 404 14.13 -4.31 -1.11
CA PHE A 404 15.18 -3.43 -0.62
C PHE A 404 14.96 -3.00 0.82
N GLU A 405 13.73 -2.61 1.17
CA GLU A 405 13.35 -2.23 2.53
C GLU A 405 13.62 -3.37 3.54
N TYR A 406 13.35 -4.62 3.15
CA TYR A 406 13.40 -5.77 4.05
C TYR A 406 14.64 -6.66 3.88
N ALA A 407 14.96 -7.09 2.66
CA ALA A 407 16.15 -7.90 2.40
C ALA A 407 17.44 -7.06 2.42
N GLY A 408 17.38 -5.77 2.07
CA GLY A 408 18.54 -4.88 2.11
C GLY A 408 19.11 -4.70 3.51
N THR A 409 18.24 -4.61 4.54
CA THR A 409 18.68 -4.57 5.94
C THR A 409 19.06 -5.97 6.46
N ALA A 410 18.34 -7.01 6.05
CA ALA A 410 18.67 -8.40 6.38
C ALA A 410 19.99 -8.90 5.78
N ALA A 411 20.48 -8.30 4.69
CA ALA A 411 21.78 -8.63 4.07
C ALA A 411 22.94 -8.48 5.06
N PHE A 412 22.82 -7.55 6.01
CA PHE A 412 23.82 -7.36 7.05
C PHE A 412 23.86 -8.52 8.06
N MET A 413 22.91 -9.46 8.00
CA MET A 413 22.96 -10.70 8.79
C MET A 413 23.67 -11.86 8.11
N ASN A 414 23.98 -11.74 6.82
CA ASN A 414 24.63 -12.79 6.05
C ASN A 414 26.14 -12.50 5.91
N PRO A 415 27.04 -13.39 6.37
CA PRO A 415 28.48 -13.16 6.32
C PRO A 415 29.03 -13.02 4.88
N HIS A 416 28.46 -13.74 3.92
CA HIS A 416 28.86 -13.63 2.50
C HIS A 416 28.40 -12.29 1.91
N ALA A 417 27.16 -11.90 2.16
CA ALA A 417 26.64 -10.62 1.69
C ALA A 417 27.43 -9.46 2.31
N VAL A 418 27.73 -9.52 3.60
CA VAL A 418 28.57 -8.52 4.30
C VAL A 418 29.98 -8.44 3.71
N ASP A 419 30.60 -9.57 3.36
CA ASP A 419 31.91 -9.57 2.70
C ASP A 419 31.89 -8.88 1.32
N ILE A 420 30.75 -8.91 0.62
CA ILE A 420 30.57 -8.16 -0.63
C ILE A 420 30.25 -6.69 -0.34
N ILE A 421 29.30 -6.41 0.56
CA ILE A 421 28.87 -5.05 0.95
C ILE A 421 30.07 -4.23 1.39
N GLN A 422 30.90 -4.78 2.28
CA GLN A 422 32.05 -4.06 2.84
C GLN A 422 33.08 -3.62 1.79
N ARG A 423 33.19 -4.36 0.68
CA ARG A 423 34.06 -4.00 -0.45
C ARG A 423 33.46 -2.94 -1.37
N LYS A 424 32.15 -2.75 -1.32
CA LYS A 424 31.39 -1.79 -2.15
C LYS A 424 30.96 -0.53 -1.40
N LEU A 425 31.18 -0.46 -0.08
CA LEU A 425 30.86 0.73 0.71
C LEU A 425 31.69 1.93 0.25
N THR A 426 31.00 3.00 -0.11
CA THR A 426 31.61 4.27 -0.51
C THR A 426 31.27 5.32 0.55
N GLU A 427 32.27 5.96 1.16
CA GLU A 427 32.01 7.05 2.12
C GLU A 427 31.54 8.30 1.38
N LEU A 428 30.43 8.88 1.83
CA LEU A 428 29.94 10.17 1.38
C LEU A 428 30.64 11.26 2.20
N GLN A 429 31.37 12.16 1.53
CA GLN A 429 32.20 13.16 2.21
C GLN A 429 31.49 14.52 2.32
N PRO A 430 31.54 15.17 3.49
CA PRO A 430 31.24 16.59 3.56
C PRO A 430 32.33 17.40 2.84
N GLU A 431 31.94 18.52 2.22
CA GLU A 431 32.87 19.42 1.54
C GLU A 431 34.00 19.87 2.49
N GLY A 432 35.26 19.65 2.10
CA GLY A 432 36.44 20.06 2.87
C GLY A 432 37.17 18.95 3.64
N ARG A 433 36.64 17.72 3.72
CA ARG A 433 37.34 16.58 4.37
C ARG A 433 38.28 15.89 3.37
N SER A 434 39.59 15.92 3.63
CA SER A 434 40.62 15.47 2.66
C SER A 434 40.99 13.98 2.71
N ARG A 435 40.43 13.17 3.64
CA ARG A 435 40.81 11.75 3.77
C ARG A 435 39.59 10.87 4.00
N SER A 436 39.34 9.97 3.06
CA SER A 436 38.34 8.92 3.20
C SER A 436 38.71 7.94 4.32
N ARG A 437 37.70 7.58 5.09
CA ARG A 437 37.71 6.67 6.23
C ARG A 437 37.00 5.38 5.82
N PHE A 438 37.63 4.25 6.09
CA PHE A 438 36.97 2.95 5.97
C PHE A 438 35.91 2.80 7.06
N SER A 439 34.73 2.28 6.69
CA SER A 439 33.68 1.91 7.63
C SER A 439 34.20 0.95 8.69
N VAL A 440 33.69 1.07 9.91
CA VAL A 440 33.93 0.10 11.00
C VAL A 440 33.52 -1.32 10.56
N LEU A 441 32.46 -1.45 9.75
CA LEU A 441 32.04 -2.73 9.18
C LEU A 441 33.08 -3.28 8.20
N GLY A 442 33.74 -2.43 7.41
CA GLY A 442 34.84 -2.84 6.54
C GLY A 442 36.10 -3.27 7.27
N ASN A 443 36.36 -2.68 8.44
CA ASN A 443 37.50 -3.08 9.28
C ASN A 443 37.25 -4.38 10.06
N ASN A 444 35.99 -4.68 10.38
CA ASN A 444 35.61 -5.90 11.09
C ASN A 444 34.31 -6.50 10.55
N PRO A 445 34.32 -7.12 9.36
CA PRO A 445 33.11 -7.69 8.74
C PRO A 445 32.45 -8.76 9.62
N ARG A 446 33.23 -9.48 10.45
CA ARG A 446 32.71 -10.52 11.36
C ARG A 446 31.89 -9.99 12.53
N GLY A 447 31.90 -8.68 12.78
CA GLY A 447 31.05 -8.07 13.82
C GLY A 447 29.62 -7.79 13.35
N HIS A 448 29.26 -8.18 12.13
CA HIS A 448 27.90 -8.06 11.61
C HIS A 448 26.87 -8.77 12.49
N PRO A 449 25.59 -8.35 12.48
CA PRO A 449 24.56 -8.98 13.28
C PRO A 449 24.32 -10.44 12.87
N THR A 450 24.05 -11.34 13.81
CA THR A 450 23.77 -12.76 13.52
C THR A 450 22.39 -13.20 14.00
N ARG A 451 21.57 -12.26 14.46
CA ARG A 451 20.17 -12.44 14.86
C ARG A 451 19.48 -11.08 14.88
N SER A 452 18.14 -11.09 14.90
CA SER A 452 17.35 -9.88 14.95
C SER A 452 16.49 -9.76 16.22
N LYS A 453 16.11 -8.52 16.55
CA LYS A 453 15.10 -8.20 17.56
C LYS A 453 14.19 -7.10 17.04
N THR A 454 12.89 -7.22 17.29
CA THR A 454 11.92 -6.19 16.90
C THR A 454 11.88 -5.07 17.94
N LEU A 455 12.04 -3.83 17.51
CA LEU A 455 11.71 -2.65 18.32
C LEU A 455 10.19 -2.43 18.22
N LYS A 456 9.48 -2.92 19.24
CA LYS A 456 8.01 -2.80 19.35
C LYS A 456 7.59 -1.34 19.37
N LYS A 457 6.35 -1.02 18.99
CA LYS A 457 5.87 0.37 19.05
C LYS A 457 5.89 0.86 20.51
N LEU A 458 6.21 2.13 20.75
CA LEU A 458 6.27 2.67 22.11
C LEU A 458 4.89 2.80 22.78
N SER A 459 3.81 2.92 22.00
CA SER A 459 2.43 2.85 22.52
C SER A 459 2.12 1.50 23.18
N ASP A 460 2.80 0.41 22.76
CA ASP A 460 2.69 -0.91 23.38
C ASP A 460 3.37 -0.97 24.77
N ASN A 461 3.92 0.15 25.27
CA ASN A 461 4.71 0.28 26.49
C ASN A 461 5.76 -0.83 26.64
N PRO A 462 6.67 -0.99 25.66
CA PRO A 462 7.65 -2.06 25.71
C PRO A 462 8.62 -1.83 26.86
N ALA A 463 8.98 -2.92 27.54
CA ALA A 463 10.05 -2.87 28.53
C ALA A 463 11.36 -2.43 27.86
N ARG A 464 12.07 -1.51 28.51
CA ARG A 464 13.42 -1.13 28.10
C ARG A 464 14.34 -2.35 28.13
N MET A 465 15.21 -2.45 27.12
CA MET A 465 16.11 -3.57 26.95
C MET A 465 17.57 -3.15 27.10
N ASN A 466 18.42 -4.11 27.42
CA ASN A 466 19.85 -3.88 27.41
C ASN A 466 20.36 -3.92 25.96
N LEU A 467 21.26 -3.00 25.63
CA LEU A 467 21.91 -2.97 24.32
C LEU A 467 22.75 -4.23 24.14
N GLU A 468 22.56 -4.90 23.00
CA GLU A 468 23.30 -6.10 22.61
C GLU A 468 24.04 -5.84 21.30
N TYR A 469 25.34 -6.10 21.30
CA TYR A 469 26.16 -6.04 20.09
C TYR A 469 25.91 -7.27 19.22
N GLY A 470 26.02 -7.11 17.90
CA GLY A 470 25.76 -8.21 16.94
C GLY A 470 24.28 -8.60 16.82
N VAL A 471 23.36 -7.70 17.19
CA VAL A 471 21.91 -7.85 17.02
C VAL A 471 21.38 -6.78 16.07
N LEU A 472 20.60 -7.20 15.06
CA LEU A 472 19.88 -6.32 14.16
C LEU A 472 18.53 -5.93 14.77
N TYR A 473 18.36 -4.67 15.11
CA TYR A 473 17.13 -4.11 15.63
C TYR A 473 16.25 -3.59 14.49
N LEU A 474 15.03 -4.13 14.40
CA LEU A 474 14.06 -3.84 13.34
C LEU A 474 12.86 -3.07 13.94
N PRO A 475 12.70 -1.77 13.64
CA PRO A 475 11.50 -1.01 13.98
C PRO A 475 10.23 -1.66 13.41
N ALA A 476 9.23 -1.85 14.27
CA ALA A 476 7.90 -2.31 13.87
C ALA A 476 7.08 -1.24 13.14
N VAL A 477 7.42 0.04 13.33
CA VAL A 477 6.72 1.20 12.76
C VAL A 477 7.39 1.68 11.47
N GLY A 478 6.60 2.05 10.46
CA GLY A 478 7.12 2.50 9.15
C GLY A 478 7.85 3.85 9.19
N ASN A 479 7.46 4.74 10.11
CA ASN A 479 8.07 6.08 10.23
C ASN A 479 9.07 6.16 11.37
N PHE A 480 9.83 5.09 11.61
CA PHE A 480 10.91 5.17 12.58
C PHE A 480 11.88 6.29 12.15
N PRO A 481 12.23 7.21 13.06
CA PRO A 481 13.04 8.36 12.67
C PRO A 481 14.41 7.89 12.15
N LEU A 482 14.92 8.58 11.13
CA LEU A 482 16.27 8.45 10.59
C LEU A 482 16.62 7.14 9.86
N VAL A 483 16.22 5.97 10.34
CA VAL A 483 16.72 4.66 9.86
C VAL A 483 15.62 3.61 9.72
N ASP A 484 15.83 2.65 8.82
CA ASP A 484 14.96 1.50 8.60
C ASP A 484 15.29 0.30 9.50
N ALA A 485 16.55 0.16 9.88
CA ALA A 485 17.05 -0.83 10.83
C ALA A 485 18.33 -0.31 11.48
N LEU A 486 18.73 -0.88 12.60
CA LEU A 486 19.99 -0.50 13.24
C LEU A 486 20.66 -1.67 13.96
N PHE A 487 21.99 -1.63 14.09
CA PHE A 487 22.74 -2.60 14.89
C PHE A 487 23.97 -1.95 15.53
N PHE A 488 24.59 -2.67 16.46
CA PHE A 488 25.76 -2.18 17.18
C PHE A 488 26.94 -3.12 17.04
N MET A 489 28.14 -2.55 16.86
CA MET A 489 29.41 -3.28 16.91
C MET A 489 30.29 -2.76 18.03
N GLN A 490 30.99 -3.67 18.72
CA GLN A 490 31.91 -3.32 19.80
C GLN A 490 33.33 -3.01 19.30
N SER A 491 33.77 -3.69 18.24
CA SER A 491 35.16 -3.67 17.74
C SER A 491 35.20 -3.32 16.24
N PRO A 492 36.18 -2.52 15.76
CA PRO A 492 37.33 -1.95 16.51
C PRO A 492 36.99 -0.80 17.46
N ARG A 493 35.78 -0.22 17.35
CA ARG A 493 35.26 0.82 18.25
C ARG A 493 33.76 0.66 18.38
N LYS A 494 33.20 1.06 19.53
CA LYS A 494 31.75 1.02 19.77
C LYS A 494 31.05 1.89 18.73
N THR A 495 30.19 1.29 17.90
CA THR A 495 29.57 1.97 16.76
C THR A 495 28.10 1.59 16.63
N LEU A 496 27.25 2.60 16.47
CA LEU A 496 25.88 2.46 15.98
C LEU A 496 25.91 2.49 14.46
N PHE A 497 25.28 1.49 13.86
CA PHE A 497 25.01 1.44 12.43
C PHE A 497 23.53 1.70 12.20
N GLY A 498 23.22 2.80 11.49
CA GLY A 498 21.90 3.08 11.00
C GLY A 498 21.80 2.65 9.54
N LEU A 499 20.93 1.69 9.24
CA LEU A 499 20.65 1.25 7.88
C LEU A 499 19.45 2.03 7.36
N GLN A 500 19.59 2.69 6.21
CA GLN A 500 18.49 3.36 5.55
C GLN A 500 18.39 2.88 4.11
N THR A 501 17.23 2.35 3.76
CA THR A 501 16.92 1.83 2.43
C THR A 501 16.22 2.91 1.61
N THR A 502 16.70 3.18 0.39
CA THR A 502 16.08 4.22 -0.44
C THR A 502 16.39 4.03 -1.92
N THR A 503 15.45 4.45 -2.76
CA THR A 503 15.64 4.58 -4.22
C THR A 503 15.92 6.02 -4.63
N ALA A 504 15.77 6.99 -3.71
CA ALA A 504 16.06 8.39 -3.96
C ALA A 504 17.58 8.63 -4.02
N ASN A 505 17.99 9.63 -4.81
CA ASN A 505 19.38 10.04 -4.97
C ASN A 505 19.83 11.09 -3.94
N ALA A 506 18.91 11.61 -3.13
CA ALA A 506 19.16 12.51 -2.02
C ALA A 506 18.00 12.43 -1.00
N ARG A 507 18.26 12.87 0.23
CA ARG A 507 17.31 12.92 1.34
C ARG A 507 17.40 14.27 2.02
N HIS A 508 16.23 14.80 2.37
CA HIS A 508 16.11 15.93 3.27
C HIS A 508 16.05 15.42 4.71
N ILE A 509 17.16 15.55 5.44
CA ILE A 509 17.24 15.21 6.87
C ILE A 509 17.08 16.50 7.66
N GLN A 510 16.19 16.51 8.65
CA GLN A 510 16.01 17.64 9.55
C GLN A 510 16.59 17.34 10.94
N THR A 511 17.06 18.38 11.62
CA THR A 511 17.54 18.31 13.01
C THR A 511 16.50 17.73 13.96
N SER A 512 15.22 18.05 13.77
CA SER A 512 14.09 17.45 14.51
C SER A 512 14.01 15.93 14.37
N THR A 513 14.31 15.39 13.18
CA THR A 513 14.32 13.95 12.92
C THR A 513 15.46 13.27 13.67
N VAL A 514 16.64 13.88 13.72
CA VAL A 514 17.80 13.36 14.46
C VAL A 514 17.56 13.44 15.97
N ARG A 515 16.94 14.52 16.46
CA ARG A 515 16.54 14.65 17.87
C ARG A 515 15.58 13.54 18.26
N LEU A 516 14.51 13.37 17.48
CA LEU A 516 13.51 12.35 17.71
C LEU A 516 14.12 10.95 17.70
N PHE A 517 15.07 10.66 16.80
CA PHE A 517 15.79 9.38 16.83
C PHE A 517 16.53 9.17 18.16
N LYS A 518 17.28 10.16 18.65
CA LYS A 518 17.99 10.05 19.93
C LYS A 518 17.05 9.81 21.11
N GLU A 519 15.92 10.52 21.14
CA GLU A 519 14.86 10.35 22.15
C GLU A 519 14.28 8.93 22.10
N ARG A 520 13.91 8.43 20.91
CA ARG A 520 13.39 7.06 20.73
C ARG A 520 14.38 6.00 21.22
N MET A 521 15.67 6.18 20.96
CA MET A 521 16.68 5.23 21.45
C MET A 521 16.75 5.20 22.99
N ALA A 522 16.52 6.32 23.67
CA ALA A 522 16.43 6.38 25.13
C ALA A 522 15.19 5.66 25.67
N ASP A 523 14.10 5.64 24.90
CA ASP A 523 12.88 4.93 25.26
C ASP A 523 13.05 3.40 25.16
N TYR A 524 13.90 2.91 24.25
CA TYR A 524 14.14 1.48 24.07
C TYR A 524 15.27 0.91 24.92
N PHE A 525 16.35 1.66 25.14
CA PHE A 525 17.58 1.11 25.70
C PHE A 525 17.90 1.64 27.10
N ASN A 526 18.18 0.73 28.02
CA ASN A 526 18.66 1.08 29.36
C ASN A 526 20.02 1.78 29.27
N GLY A 527 20.17 2.91 29.96
CA GLY A 527 21.44 3.65 30.04
C GLY A 527 21.87 4.33 28.75
N TRP A 528 20.95 4.60 27.82
CA TRP A 528 21.26 5.17 26.50
C TRP A 528 22.08 6.47 26.55
N GLU A 529 21.79 7.37 27.49
CA GLU A 529 22.52 8.64 27.63
C GLU A 529 24.02 8.45 27.90
N GLU A 530 24.38 7.44 28.68
CA GLU A 530 25.78 7.09 28.96
C GLU A 530 26.40 6.35 27.77
N LEU A 531 25.66 5.37 27.22
CA LEU A 531 26.12 4.57 26.09
C LEU A 531 26.40 5.42 24.84
N SER A 532 25.54 6.39 24.55
CA SER A 532 25.61 7.21 23.33
C SER A 532 26.80 8.16 23.28
N ARG A 533 27.40 8.52 24.42
CA ARG A 533 28.57 9.41 24.49
C ARG A 533 29.83 8.78 23.86
N ASP A 534 29.95 7.47 23.98
CA ASP A 534 31.10 6.70 23.48
C ASP A 534 30.88 6.08 22.09
N LEU A 535 29.66 6.18 21.54
CA LEU A 535 29.31 5.57 20.25
C LEU A 535 29.71 6.48 19.08
N SER A 536 30.47 5.93 18.13
CA SER A 536 30.50 6.51 16.78
C SER A 536 29.26 6.11 15.99
N TRP A 537 28.84 6.95 15.05
CA TRP A 537 27.65 6.71 14.24
C TRP A 537 28.05 6.55 12.78
N GLU A 538 27.59 5.46 12.17
CA GLU A 538 27.72 5.21 10.73
C GLU A 538 26.33 5.01 10.14
N ILE A 539 25.92 5.88 9.22
CA ILE A 539 24.69 5.72 8.45
C ILE A 539 25.05 5.11 7.11
N ILE A 540 24.40 4.00 6.77
CA ILE A 540 24.60 3.31 5.49
C ILE A 540 23.32 3.44 4.68
N TYR A 541 23.42 4.17 3.57
CA TYR A 541 22.39 4.25 2.54
C TYR A 541 22.49 3.03 1.63
N VAL A 542 21.48 2.17 1.74
CA VAL A 542 21.36 0.93 0.99
C VAL A 542 20.44 1.19 -0.21
N GLN A 543 21.00 1.17 -1.41
CA GLN A 543 20.28 1.44 -2.65
C GLN A 543 20.30 0.22 -3.58
N HIS A 544 19.32 0.11 -4.47
CA HIS A 544 19.41 -0.88 -5.55
C HIS A 544 20.40 -0.43 -6.62
N ALA A 545 21.02 -1.37 -7.32
CA ALA A 545 21.93 -1.09 -8.42
C ALA A 545 21.30 -0.30 -9.57
N ASP A 546 19.98 -0.43 -9.79
CA ASP A 546 19.26 0.35 -10.81
C ASP A 546 18.88 1.76 -10.33
N SER A 547 19.02 2.06 -9.04
CA SER A 547 18.76 3.40 -8.52
C SER A 547 19.94 4.32 -8.84
N THR A 548 19.66 5.62 -9.01
CA THR A 548 20.75 6.61 -9.11
C THR A 548 21.46 6.68 -7.75
N PRO A 549 22.76 6.37 -7.68
CA PRO A 549 23.47 6.35 -6.40
C PRO A 549 23.48 7.72 -5.73
N ILE A 550 23.28 7.74 -4.41
CA ILE A 550 23.61 8.90 -3.58
C ILE A 550 25.11 9.07 -3.68
N SER A 551 25.54 10.22 -4.20
CA SER A 551 26.95 10.57 -4.36
C SER A 551 27.39 11.69 -3.40
N ASP A 552 26.44 12.53 -3.00
CA ASP A 552 26.71 13.66 -2.10
C ASP A 552 26.46 13.30 -0.64
N TRP A 553 27.17 13.98 0.26
CA TRP A 553 26.90 13.89 1.70
C TRP A 553 25.56 14.54 2.06
N GLN A 554 24.76 13.83 2.84
CA GLN A 554 23.40 14.24 3.17
C GLN A 554 23.42 15.25 4.32
N LYS A 555 23.09 16.51 4.00
CA LYS A 555 23.04 17.61 4.96
C LYS A 555 21.87 17.46 5.94
N CYS A 556 22.08 17.90 7.18
CA CYS A 556 21.03 18.00 8.19
C CYS A 556 20.59 19.47 8.27
N ASN A 557 19.38 19.75 7.79
CA ASN A 557 18.81 21.09 7.74
C ASN A 557 18.10 21.45 9.05
N ASP A 558 18.10 22.73 9.36
CA ASP A 558 17.41 23.27 10.53
C ASP A 558 15.90 22.99 10.46
N SER A 559 15.32 22.78 11.64
CA SER A 559 13.88 22.57 11.82
C SER A 559 13.28 23.79 12.51
N ALA A 560 12.16 24.28 11.99
CA ALA A 560 11.39 25.36 12.62
C ALA A 560 10.87 24.97 14.02
N ASN A 561 10.69 23.67 14.28
CA ASN A 561 10.23 23.14 15.56
C ASN A 561 11.29 23.16 16.68
N LEU A 562 12.52 23.59 16.39
CA LEU A 562 13.64 23.61 17.35
C LEU A 562 14.18 25.02 17.51
N THR A 563 14.74 25.31 18.69
CA THR A 563 15.48 26.56 18.89
C THR A 563 16.75 26.59 18.05
N GLU A 564 17.25 27.79 17.77
CA GLU A 564 18.49 27.95 17.00
C GLU A 564 19.69 27.26 17.66
N ALA A 565 19.73 27.25 19.01
CA ALA A 565 20.78 26.56 19.75
C ALA A 565 20.70 25.04 19.60
N GLU A 566 19.51 24.45 19.69
CA GLU A 566 19.30 23.01 19.47
C GLU A 566 19.62 22.60 18.03
N ASN A 567 19.20 23.40 17.05
CA ASN A 567 19.52 23.20 15.63
C ASN A 567 21.04 23.16 15.42
N ARG A 568 21.77 24.15 15.94
CA ARG A 568 23.23 24.20 15.84
C ARG A 568 23.92 23.01 16.51
N GLU A 569 23.47 22.60 17.69
CA GLU A 569 24.05 21.45 18.40
C GLU A 569 23.87 20.15 17.61
N ILE A 570 22.67 19.91 17.08
CA ILE A 570 22.36 18.70 16.32
C ILE A 570 23.08 18.69 14.97
N ALA A 571 23.14 19.83 14.28
CA ALA A 571 23.88 19.97 13.03
C ALA A 571 25.38 19.70 13.24
N ALA A 572 25.99 20.27 14.29
CA ALA A 572 27.38 20.01 14.64
C ALA A 572 27.62 18.52 14.97
N PHE A 573 26.72 17.88 15.71
CA PHE A 573 26.79 16.43 15.94
C PHE A 573 26.74 15.64 14.63
N TRP A 574 25.84 16.00 13.71
CA TRP A 574 25.68 15.32 12.43
C TRP A 574 26.93 15.48 11.54
N GLU A 575 27.53 16.67 11.49
CA GLU A 575 28.74 16.94 10.70
C GLU A 575 29.99 16.28 11.29
N GLU A 576 30.15 16.32 12.61
CA GLU A 576 31.40 15.91 13.25
C GLU A 576 31.45 14.42 13.64
N LYS A 577 30.29 13.85 14.04
CA LYS A 577 30.22 12.53 14.68
C LYS A 577 29.59 11.44 13.80
N VAL A 578 28.84 11.82 12.77
CA VAL A 578 28.16 10.87 11.89
C VAL A 578 28.96 10.70 10.59
N HIS A 579 29.36 9.46 10.30
CA HIS A 579 29.90 9.09 9.01
C HIS A 579 28.80 8.49 8.14
N GLN A 580 28.82 8.82 6.86
CA GLN A 580 27.80 8.38 5.92
C GLN A 580 28.44 7.53 4.84
N TYR A 581 27.80 6.41 4.50
CA TYR A 581 28.25 5.50 3.47
C TYR A 581 27.10 5.15 2.54
N GLN A 582 27.43 4.84 1.30
CA GLN A 582 26.49 4.34 0.31
C GLN A 582 26.94 2.96 -0.15
N VAL A 583 25.97 2.07 -0.38
CA VAL A 583 26.19 0.79 -1.06
C VAL A 583 25.02 0.47 -1.98
N SER A 584 25.36 0.03 -3.19
CA SER A 584 24.39 -0.53 -4.13
C SER A 584 24.36 -2.06 -4.01
N ILE A 585 23.20 -2.62 -3.67
CA ILE A 585 22.96 -4.07 -3.64
C ILE A 585 22.37 -4.50 -4.99
N THR A 586 22.89 -5.61 -5.53
CA THR A 586 22.42 -6.26 -6.76
C THR A 586 21.73 -7.58 -6.42
N ALA A 587 20.84 -8.08 -7.29
CA ALA A 587 20.24 -9.41 -7.12
C ALA A 587 21.25 -10.57 -7.12
N GLU A 588 22.47 -10.35 -7.64
CA GLU A 588 23.58 -11.32 -7.65
C GLU A 588 24.44 -11.31 -6.37
N MET A 589 24.18 -10.38 -5.43
CA MET A 589 24.82 -10.34 -4.11
C MET A 589 24.08 -11.21 -3.11
#